data_AF-A0A381VAQ2-F1
#
_entry.id   AF-A0A381VAQ2-F1
#
_cell.length_a   1.000
_cell.length_b   1.000
_cell.length_c   1.000
_cell.angle_alpha   90.00
_cell.angle_beta   90.00
_cell.angle_gamma   90.00
#
_symmetry.space_group_name_H-M   'P 1'
#
loop_
_entity.id
_entity.type
_entity.pdbx_description
1 polymer ?
#
loop_
_entity_poly.entity_id
_entity_poly.type
_entity_poly.pdbx_seq_one_letter_code
_entity_poly.pdbx_strand_id
1 'polypeptide(L)'
;MSYGRRTHLKTWLFKNKCFVKRGQDKEYTHLLLDGGKLHIPRELYTDFYNVLSMDICQGNRNCISENRTEIFRFLTDIDYIDEQPLTNDDIEIIAKKIQIGLELFLRNDLSVYERKIIVCTTGEYKTVTDQGYKLKKTGIHIIWPNVYVDVLHAKYLRSVIIQYLSQHHTLRPSHNPWEEVIDYAVYSSSGLRMKGSSKKVKCPLCKGKKDKVEYCEVCYGEGKKLEGNGRIYMPSLVLDGNGKVLKDELDILKNDNFEMLKQTSIRTFDTERNIKRLTKQDYPKWFDATKLIEHSEKPSAKRKKKKKKIMSFSDMMGTKKGLKRKVTLSHDSTEFVSINKFIKSLFSDHNEYKDQNIKDIFQCGPKKKRYYVIQTDSQYCQNVCRTHNTNHVWFLLNDKTICQKCFSESFNSSSICCGNYSSDVSPITRQLQNILYPELSSKRKENNKQNQGLDIKSSNGDIDTNEDASIKSFPSISLKLQISMQEWLKSLEGAVCKDC
;
A
#
# COMPACT_ATOMS: atom_id res chain seq x y z
N MET A 1 24.27 26.29 16.73
CA MET A 1 23.54 27.58 16.59
C MET A 1 22.05 27.33 16.78
N SER A 2 21.41 28.16 17.61
CA SER A 2 20.01 28.11 18.12
C SER A 2 19.65 26.90 19.01
N TYR A 3 19.71 27.09 20.34
CA TYR A 3 18.84 26.37 21.28
C TYR A 3 17.39 26.62 20.84
N GLY A 4 16.76 25.58 20.27
CA GLY A 4 15.60 25.72 19.39
C GLY A 4 14.39 26.39 20.04
N ARG A 5 14.04 27.58 19.53
CA ARG A 5 12.78 28.26 19.85
C ARG A 5 11.63 27.29 19.54
N ARG A 6 10.74 27.05 20.52
CA ARG A 6 9.55 26.24 20.29
C ARG A 6 8.71 26.90 19.19
N THR A 7 8.20 26.10 18.24
CA THR A 7 7.29 26.61 17.20
C THR A 7 6.02 27.18 17.83
N HIS A 8 5.25 27.97 17.08
CA HIS A 8 4.00 28.55 17.60
C HIS A 8 3.07 27.44 18.06
N LEU A 9 2.94 26.38 17.24
CA LEU A 9 2.09 25.25 17.58
C LEU A 9 2.55 24.54 18.84
N LYS A 10 3.84 24.20 18.97
CA LYS A 10 4.31 23.52 20.18
C LYS A 10 4.04 24.35 21.42
N THR A 11 4.28 25.67 21.36
CA THR A 11 4.00 26.58 22.47
C THR A 11 2.52 26.59 22.84
N TRP A 12 1.64 26.71 21.83
CA TRP A 12 0.19 26.70 22.02
C TRP A 12 -0.33 25.35 22.56
N LEU A 13 0.17 24.22 22.07
CA LEU A 13 -0.18 22.89 22.56
C LEU A 13 0.19 22.67 24.03
N PHE A 14 1.34 23.20 24.47
CA PHE A 14 1.74 23.15 25.88
C PHE A 14 0.83 24.04 26.74
N LYS A 15 0.57 25.27 26.31
CA LYS A 15 -0.29 26.23 27.02
C LYS A 15 -1.70 25.66 27.22
N ASN A 16 -2.26 25.03 26.19
CA ASN A 16 -3.61 24.45 26.20
C ASN A 16 -3.68 22.99 26.67
N LYS A 17 -2.57 22.44 27.22
CA LYS A 17 -2.52 21.07 27.78
C LYS A 17 -3.02 19.98 26.81
N CYS A 18 -2.72 20.13 25.52
CA CYS A 18 -3.24 19.24 24.47
C CYS A 18 -2.54 17.87 24.41
N PHE A 19 -1.41 17.67 25.09
CA PHE A 19 -0.67 16.40 25.04
C PHE A 19 -1.35 15.30 25.87
N VAL A 20 -1.57 14.13 25.27
CA VAL A 20 -2.08 12.95 25.97
C VAL A 20 -0.92 12.17 26.57
N LYS A 21 -0.94 12.00 27.90
CA LYS A 21 0.11 11.28 28.64
C LYS A 21 -0.07 9.76 28.51
N ARG A 22 1.02 9.02 28.68
CA ARG A 22 0.99 7.55 28.68
C ARG A 22 0.09 7.05 29.82
N GLY A 23 -0.82 6.11 29.52
CA GLY A 23 -1.74 5.52 30.49
C GLY A 23 -3.03 6.31 30.72
N GLN A 24 -3.19 7.49 30.12
CA GLN A 24 -4.47 8.18 30.13
C GLN A 24 -5.42 7.54 29.12
N ASP A 25 -6.62 7.19 29.57
CA ASP A 25 -7.73 6.77 28.73
C ASP A 25 -8.46 8.02 28.19
N LYS A 26 -7.82 8.70 27.24
CA LYS A 26 -8.35 9.90 26.59
C LYS A 26 -8.32 9.69 25.08
N GLU A 27 -9.41 10.02 24.39
CA GLU A 27 -9.43 10.08 22.93
C GLU A 27 -8.30 11.02 22.47
N TYR A 28 -7.50 10.57 21.51
CA TYR A 28 -6.51 11.42 20.88
C TYR A 28 -6.97 11.77 19.47
N THR A 29 -7.18 13.07 19.26
CA THR A 29 -7.59 13.66 17.98
C THR A 29 -6.48 13.66 16.93
N HIS A 30 -5.21 13.68 17.34
CA HIS A 30 -4.07 13.73 16.44
C HIS A 30 -2.91 12.86 16.94
N LEU A 31 -2.12 12.36 16.00
CA LEU A 31 -0.86 11.66 16.24
C LEU A 31 0.31 12.53 15.78
N LEU A 32 1.33 12.66 16.62
CA LEU A 32 2.60 13.25 16.23
C LEU A 32 3.47 12.21 15.53
N LEU A 33 3.75 12.42 14.24
CA LEU A 33 4.58 11.57 13.39
C LEU A 33 6.08 11.65 13.74
N ASP A 34 6.45 12.51 14.69
CA ASP A 34 7.74 12.52 15.38
C ASP A 34 7.68 11.97 16.82
N GLY A 35 6.49 11.60 17.30
CA GLY A 35 6.24 10.91 18.57
C GLY A 35 5.36 11.71 19.53
N GLY A 36 4.28 11.09 20.00
CA GLY A 36 3.32 11.70 20.93
C GLY A 36 1.90 11.65 20.39
N LYS A 37 0.93 11.97 21.26
CA LYS A 37 -0.49 11.99 20.94
C LYS A 37 -1.08 13.30 21.44
N LEU A 38 -2.02 13.87 20.70
CA LEU A 38 -2.69 15.12 21.06
C LEU A 38 -4.19 14.90 21.14
N HIS A 39 -4.80 15.60 22.09
CA HIS A 39 -6.23 15.83 22.17
C HIS A 39 -6.46 17.33 22.04
N ILE A 40 -7.08 17.74 20.93
CA ILE A 40 -7.52 19.11 20.68
C ILE A 40 -9.03 19.14 20.96
N PRO A 41 -9.48 19.88 21.99
CA PRO A 41 -10.90 20.11 22.23
C PRO A 41 -11.59 20.82 21.07
N ARG A 42 -12.90 20.59 20.89
CA ARG A 42 -13.71 21.13 19.77
C ARG A 42 -13.59 22.64 19.67
N GLU A 43 -13.71 23.32 20.80
CA GLU A 43 -13.65 24.78 20.94
C GLU A 43 -12.31 25.38 20.53
N LEU A 44 -11.24 24.58 20.48
CA LEU A 44 -9.89 25.03 20.14
C LEU A 44 -9.48 24.73 18.69
N TYR A 45 -10.36 24.18 17.85
CA TYR A 45 -9.97 23.81 16.47
C TYR A 45 -9.64 25.01 15.58
N THR A 46 -10.40 26.10 15.67
CA THR A 46 -10.10 27.33 14.92
C THR A 46 -8.72 27.86 15.30
N ASP A 47 -8.43 27.95 16.60
CA ASP A 47 -7.13 28.37 17.09
C ASP A 47 -6.01 27.42 16.67
N PHE A 48 -6.27 26.10 16.72
CA PHE A 48 -5.31 25.10 16.26
C PHE A 48 -4.96 25.29 14.78
N TYR A 49 -5.94 25.54 13.91
CA TYR A 49 -5.69 25.83 12.49
C TYR A 49 -4.94 27.14 12.30
N ASN A 50 -5.29 28.21 13.02
CA ASN A 50 -4.56 29.48 12.98
C ASN A 50 -3.10 29.32 13.37
N VAL A 51 -2.82 28.60 14.45
CA VAL A 51 -1.44 28.46 14.95
C VAL A 51 -0.62 27.51 14.05
N LEU A 52 -1.25 26.46 13.51
CA LEU A 52 -0.59 25.60 12.53
C LEU A 52 -0.35 26.33 11.19
N SER A 53 -1.26 27.20 10.75
CA SER A 53 -1.07 28.00 9.53
C SER A 53 0.11 28.97 9.68
N MET A 54 0.26 29.62 10.83
CA MET A 54 1.42 30.47 11.14
C MET A 54 2.74 29.70 11.02
N ASP A 55 2.80 28.48 11.58
CA ASP A 55 3.98 27.63 11.47
C ASP A 55 4.28 27.25 10.01
N ILE A 56 3.25 26.93 9.21
CA ILE A 56 3.43 26.63 7.77
C ILE A 56 3.98 27.86 7.02
N CYS A 57 3.42 29.05 7.25
CA CYS A 57 3.89 30.30 6.65
C CYS A 57 5.36 30.60 6.98
N GLN A 58 5.81 30.23 8.18
CA GLN A 58 7.20 30.42 8.62
C GLN A 58 8.14 29.28 8.21
N GLY A 59 7.66 28.28 7.47
CA GLY A 59 8.45 27.12 7.05
C GLY A 59 8.73 26.11 8.16
N ASN A 60 8.05 26.21 9.31
CA ASN A 60 8.22 25.27 10.43
C ASN A 60 7.66 23.89 10.06
N ARG A 61 8.50 22.86 10.15
CA ARG A 61 8.15 21.47 9.76
C ARG A 61 7.49 20.70 10.90
N ASN A 62 6.20 20.96 11.12
CA ASN A 62 5.38 20.16 12.02
C ASN A 62 5.16 18.73 11.51
N CYS A 63 4.90 17.78 12.41
CA CYS A 63 4.76 16.35 12.08
C CYS A 63 3.43 15.80 12.60
N ILE A 64 2.31 16.18 11.98
CA ILE A 64 0.97 15.91 12.53
C ILE A 64 0.17 15.04 11.56
N SER A 65 -0.52 14.05 12.13
CA SER A 65 -1.58 13.29 11.49
C SER A 65 -2.87 13.49 12.27
N GLU A 66 -3.94 13.84 11.59
CA GLU A 66 -5.27 13.99 12.18
C GLU A 66 -5.98 12.63 12.17
N ASN A 67 -6.60 12.27 13.28
CA ASN A 67 -7.47 11.09 13.35
C ASN A 67 -8.88 11.50 12.98
N ARG A 68 -9.63 10.56 12.41
CA ARG A 68 -11.04 10.74 12.09
C ARG A 68 -11.92 10.72 13.35
N THR A 69 -13.04 11.42 13.26
CA THR A 69 -14.21 11.30 14.14
C THR A 69 -15.03 10.06 13.76
N GLU A 70 -16.12 9.79 14.48
CA GLU A 70 -17.06 8.71 14.16
C GLU A 70 -17.71 8.94 12.78
N ILE A 71 -18.31 10.12 12.61
CA ILE A 71 -18.65 10.71 11.32
C ILE A 71 -17.51 11.62 10.90
N PHE A 72 -16.97 11.41 9.71
CA PHE A 72 -15.80 12.13 9.22
C PHE A 72 -15.97 12.50 7.74
N ARG A 73 -15.15 13.43 7.27
CA ARG A 73 -15.16 13.82 5.85
C ARG A 73 -14.53 12.71 5.01
N PHE A 74 -15.22 12.29 3.97
CA PHE A 74 -14.75 11.22 3.10
C PHE A 74 -13.42 11.61 2.46
N LEU A 75 -12.52 10.63 2.39
CA LEU A 75 -11.17 10.82 1.93
C LEU A 75 -10.65 9.54 1.28
N THR A 76 -9.61 9.65 0.49
CA THR A 76 -8.85 8.52 -0.03
C THR A 76 -7.36 8.85 0.03
N ASP A 77 -6.56 7.89 0.50
CA ASP A 77 -5.10 7.93 0.40
C ASP A 77 -4.67 6.93 -0.68
N ILE A 78 -3.98 7.44 -1.70
CA ILE A 78 -3.58 6.70 -2.90
C ILE A 78 -2.05 6.55 -2.87
N ASP A 79 -1.62 5.30 -2.81
CA ASP A 79 -0.24 4.88 -2.86
C ASP A 79 0.07 4.21 -4.21
N TYR A 80 0.22 5.03 -5.25
CA TYR A 80 0.46 4.55 -6.61
C TYR A 80 1.94 4.20 -6.81
N ILE A 81 2.25 2.96 -7.21
CA ILE A 81 3.62 2.49 -7.42
C ILE A 81 3.80 2.03 -8.85
N ASP A 82 4.74 2.62 -9.59
CA ASP A 82 5.03 2.25 -10.97
C ASP A 82 6.49 2.43 -11.35
N GLU A 83 6.87 2.11 -12.58
CA GLU A 83 8.22 2.36 -13.09
C GLU A 83 8.52 3.86 -13.18
N GLN A 84 7.50 4.66 -13.51
CA GLN A 84 7.57 6.12 -13.57
C GLN A 84 6.62 6.76 -12.54
N PRO A 85 6.96 7.94 -12.01
CA PRO A 85 6.01 8.70 -11.19
C PRO A 85 4.82 9.15 -12.03
N LEU A 86 3.67 9.37 -11.39
CA LEU A 86 2.52 9.97 -12.07
C LEU A 86 2.80 11.45 -12.35
N THR A 87 2.40 11.91 -13.52
CA THR A 87 2.37 13.33 -13.85
C THR A 87 1.15 14.01 -13.24
N ASN A 88 1.08 15.35 -13.28
CA ASN A 88 -0.11 16.07 -12.84
C ASN A 88 -1.35 15.71 -13.67
N ASP A 89 -1.18 15.48 -14.98
CA ASP A 89 -2.26 15.08 -15.88
C ASP A 89 -2.79 13.69 -15.53
N ASP A 90 -1.89 12.75 -15.22
CA ASP A 90 -2.32 11.41 -14.76
C ASP A 90 -3.12 11.48 -13.46
N ILE A 91 -2.70 12.34 -12.53
CA ILE A 91 -3.37 12.56 -11.24
C ILE A 91 -4.76 13.17 -11.48
N GLU A 92 -4.87 14.15 -12.37
CA GLU A 92 -6.16 14.73 -12.76
C GLU A 92 -7.08 13.70 -13.42
N ILE A 93 -6.56 12.85 -14.32
CA ILE A 93 -7.32 11.77 -14.96
C ILE A 93 -7.86 10.79 -13.91
N ILE A 94 -7.02 10.36 -12.96
CA ILE A 94 -7.44 9.47 -11.86
C ILE A 94 -8.53 10.14 -11.02
N ALA A 95 -8.33 11.40 -10.61
CA ALA A 95 -9.29 12.14 -9.80
C ALA A 95 -10.65 12.31 -10.52
N LYS A 96 -10.64 12.64 -11.81
CA LYS A 96 -11.85 12.72 -12.65
C LYS A 96 -12.56 11.37 -12.76
N LYS A 97 -11.83 10.27 -12.97
CA LYS A 97 -12.43 8.93 -13.01
C LYS A 97 -13.05 8.54 -11.67
N ILE A 98 -12.42 8.89 -10.56
CA ILE A 98 -13.00 8.68 -9.23
C ILE A 98 -14.30 9.47 -9.06
N GLN A 99 -14.34 10.75 -9.46
CA GLN A 99 -15.56 11.55 -9.46
C GLN A 99 -16.68 10.91 -10.30
N ILE A 100 -16.37 10.46 -11.52
CA ILE A 100 -17.36 9.79 -12.39
C ILE A 100 -17.89 8.52 -11.75
N GLY A 101 -17.00 7.68 -11.20
CA GLY A 101 -17.41 6.44 -10.53
C GLY A 101 -18.30 6.67 -9.30
N LEU A 102 -18.07 7.76 -8.58
CA LEU A 102 -18.84 8.13 -7.39
C LEU A 102 -20.10 8.96 -7.68
N GLU A 103 -20.25 9.54 -8.87
CA GLU A 103 -21.33 10.48 -9.19
C GLU A 103 -22.71 9.93 -8.82
N LEU A 104 -23.05 8.73 -9.31
CA LEU A 104 -24.34 8.08 -9.05
C LEU A 104 -24.62 7.85 -7.57
N PHE A 105 -23.57 7.63 -6.78
CA PHE A 105 -23.65 7.30 -5.36
C PHE A 105 -23.76 8.54 -4.46
N LEU A 106 -23.56 9.73 -5.00
CA LEU A 106 -23.53 10.98 -4.25
C LEU A 106 -24.56 12.00 -4.76
N ARG A 107 -24.95 11.94 -6.04
CA ARG A 107 -25.71 13.02 -6.70
C ARG A 107 -27.13 13.23 -6.23
N ASN A 108 -27.74 12.22 -5.61
CA ASN A 108 -29.10 12.32 -5.09
C ASN A 108 -29.14 13.02 -3.73
N ASP A 109 -28.04 12.99 -2.98
CA ASP A 109 -27.95 13.57 -1.64
C ASP A 109 -27.19 14.91 -1.61
N LEU A 110 -26.29 15.14 -2.59
CA LEU A 110 -25.38 16.28 -2.59
C LEU A 110 -25.37 16.98 -3.95
N SER A 111 -25.33 18.31 -3.94
CA SER A 111 -25.18 19.14 -5.14
C SER A 111 -23.79 18.96 -5.80
N VAL A 112 -23.64 19.48 -7.02
CA VAL A 112 -22.34 19.49 -7.73
C VAL A 112 -21.24 20.17 -6.90
N TYR A 113 -21.58 21.24 -6.17
CA TYR A 113 -20.62 21.99 -5.36
C TYR A 113 -20.25 21.25 -4.05
N GLU A 114 -21.20 20.54 -3.45
CA GLU A 114 -20.93 19.74 -2.25
C GLU A 114 -20.07 18.51 -2.55
N ARG A 115 -20.19 17.95 -3.75
CA ARG A 115 -19.35 16.84 -4.23
C ARG A 115 -17.92 17.24 -4.64
N LYS A 116 -17.50 18.48 -4.38
CA LYS A 116 -16.15 18.99 -4.66
C LYS A 116 -15.07 18.14 -3.98
N ILE A 117 -13.92 17.99 -4.66
CA ILE A 117 -12.72 17.36 -4.12
C ILE A 117 -11.51 18.27 -4.11
N ILE A 118 -10.64 18.03 -3.13
CA ILE A 118 -9.32 18.64 -3.04
C ILE A 118 -8.29 17.53 -3.14
N VAL A 119 -7.45 17.59 -4.18
CA VAL A 119 -6.36 16.64 -4.42
C VAL A 119 -5.06 17.26 -3.92
N CYS A 120 -4.46 16.61 -2.92
CA CYS A 120 -3.19 17.01 -2.34
C CYS A 120 -2.09 16.03 -2.71
N THR A 121 -0.94 16.52 -3.16
CA THR A 121 0.22 15.69 -3.53
C THR A 121 1.47 16.25 -2.85
N THR A 122 2.58 15.50 -2.92
CA THR A 122 3.87 15.99 -2.42
C THR A 122 4.72 16.67 -3.48
N GLY A 123 4.31 16.69 -4.75
CA GLY A 123 5.15 17.08 -5.91
C GLY A 123 6.35 16.16 -6.18
N GLU A 124 6.78 15.38 -5.19
CA GLU A 124 7.90 14.44 -5.27
C GLU A 124 7.43 12.98 -5.20
N TYR A 125 8.10 12.09 -5.91
CA TYR A 125 7.93 10.64 -5.74
C TYR A 125 8.92 10.08 -4.70
N LYS A 126 8.65 8.87 -4.21
CA LYS A 126 9.60 8.09 -3.41
C LYS A 126 10.08 6.88 -4.18
N THR A 127 11.38 6.64 -4.22
CA THR A 127 11.88 5.35 -4.71
C THR A 127 11.58 4.28 -3.67
N VAL A 128 10.88 3.24 -4.09
CA VAL A 128 10.55 2.06 -3.29
C VAL A 128 11.13 0.82 -3.97
N THR A 129 11.56 -0.14 -3.17
CA THR A 129 11.97 -1.45 -3.69
C THR A 129 10.84 -2.44 -3.47
N ASP A 130 10.22 -2.91 -4.55
CA ASP A 130 9.33 -4.08 -4.48
C ASP A 130 9.89 -5.20 -5.35
N GLN A 131 9.96 -6.40 -4.79
CA GLN A 131 10.44 -7.61 -5.47
C GLN A 131 11.81 -7.47 -6.18
N GLY A 132 12.68 -6.56 -5.72
CA GLY A 132 13.99 -6.29 -6.31
C GLY A 132 14.02 -5.13 -7.32
N TYR A 133 12.86 -4.64 -7.75
CA TYR A 133 12.74 -3.52 -8.68
C TYR A 133 12.72 -2.19 -7.92
N LYS A 134 13.45 -1.20 -8.44
CA LYS A 134 13.35 0.19 -7.98
C LYS A 134 12.17 0.87 -8.68
N LEU A 135 11.04 0.92 -8.00
CA LEU A 135 9.81 1.56 -8.46
C LEU A 135 9.66 2.96 -7.84
N LYS A 136 8.78 3.75 -8.42
CA LYS A 136 8.46 5.13 -8.04
C LYS A 136 7.06 5.15 -7.43
N LYS A 137 6.99 5.61 -6.19
CA LYS A 137 5.76 5.75 -5.44
C LYS A 137 5.29 7.21 -5.43
N THR A 138 4.13 7.45 -6.02
CA THR A 138 3.41 8.73 -5.96
C THR A 138 2.33 8.64 -4.90
N GLY A 139 2.36 9.55 -3.92
CA GLY A 139 1.37 9.62 -2.86
C GLY A 139 0.38 10.75 -3.12
N ILE A 140 -0.92 10.45 -3.05
CA ILE A 140 -2.00 11.41 -3.31
C ILE A 140 -3.04 11.29 -2.20
N HIS A 141 -3.45 12.41 -1.61
CA HIS A 141 -4.63 12.45 -0.76
C HIS A 141 -5.76 13.14 -1.53
N ILE A 142 -6.94 12.53 -1.58
CA ILE A 142 -8.16 13.16 -2.07
C ILE A 142 -9.09 13.34 -0.88
N ILE A 143 -9.64 14.54 -0.70
CA ILE A 143 -10.59 14.86 0.37
C ILE A 143 -11.85 15.43 -0.26
N TRP A 144 -13.01 14.96 0.19
CA TRP A 144 -14.32 15.54 -0.09
C TRP A 144 -14.76 16.35 1.13
N PRO A 145 -14.62 17.69 1.11
CA PRO A 145 -14.84 18.51 2.31
C PRO A 145 -16.28 18.44 2.85
N ASN A 146 -17.25 18.16 1.98
CA ASN A 146 -18.68 18.16 2.31
C ASN A 146 -19.36 16.80 2.12
N VAL A 147 -18.60 15.70 2.04
CA VAL A 147 -19.16 14.33 2.03
C VAL A 147 -18.88 13.71 3.39
N TYR A 148 -19.90 13.49 4.20
CA TYR A 148 -19.78 12.99 5.57
C TYR A 148 -20.18 11.53 5.65
N VAL A 149 -19.28 10.72 6.20
CA VAL A 149 -19.40 9.27 6.21
C VAL A 149 -19.03 8.70 7.57
N ASP A 150 -19.65 7.57 7.90
CA ASP A 150 -19.11 6.63 8.88
C ASP A 150 -18.10 5.67 8.21
N VAL A 151 -17.53 4.75 9.00
CA VAL A 151 -16.56 3.76 8.51
C VAL A 151 -17.16 2.82 7.47
N LEU A 152 -18.43 2.43 7.61
CA LEU A 152 -19.09 1.48 6.71
C LEU A 152 -19.31 2.14 5.35
N HIS A 153 -19.81 3.38 5.33
CA HIS A 153 -20.00 4.18 4.12
C HIS A 153 -18.68 4.51 3.44
N ALA A 154 -17.63 4.85 4.19
CA ALA A 154 -16.33 5.10 3.59
C ALA A 154 -15.76 3.85 2.89
N LYS A 155 -15.92 2.65 3.48
CA LYS A 155 -15.54 1.38 2.85
C LYS A 155 -16.41 1.04 1.63
N TYR A 156 -17.70 1.39 1.70
CA TYR A 156 -18.62 1.26 0.57
C TYR A 156 -18.14 2.10 -0.62
N LEU A 157 -17.91 3.40 -0.43
CA LEU A 157 -17.39 4.28 -1.48
C LEU A 157 -16.00 3.85 -1.96
N ARG A 158 -15.13 3.37 -1.07
CA ARG A 158 -13.84 2.77 -1.45
C ARG A 158 -14.02 1.60 -2.42
N SER A 159 -14.97 0.70 -2.17
CA SER A 159 -15.29 -0.40 -3.08
C SER A 159 -15.76 0.10 -4.44
N VAL A 160 -16.62 1.13 -4.46
CA VAL A 160 -17.07 1.79 -5.69
C VAL A 160 -15.88 2.30 -6.50
N ILE A 161 -14.95 3.02 -5.85
CA ILE A 161 -13.72 3.54 -6.48
C ILE A 161 -12.90 2.41 -7.11
N ILE A 162 -12.62 1.36 -6.34
CA ILE A 162 -11.80 0.22 -6.80
C ILE A 162 -12.44 -0.44 -8.01
N GLN A 163 -13.74 -0.75 -7.94
CA GLN A 163 -14.45 -1.44 -9.02
C GLN A 163 -14.51 -0.59 -10.29
N TYR A 164 -14.73 0.71 -10.15
CA TYR A 164 -14.76 1.63 -11.28
C TYR A 164 -13.38 1.75 -11.93
N LEU A 165 -12.32 1.97 -11.15
CA LEU A 165 -10.96 2.09 -11.68
C LEU A 165 -10.45 0.78 -12.31
N SER A 166 -10.81 -0.37 -11.76
CA SER A 166 -10.45 -1.68 -12.31
C SER A 166 -11.08 -1.96 -13.68
N GLN A 167 -12.23 -1.35 -13.98
CA GLN A 167 -12.95 -1.52 -15.26
C GLN A 167 -12.65 -0.41 -16.27
N HIS A 168 -12.40 0.81 -15.79
CA HIS A 168 -12.35 2.01 -16.63
C HIS A 168 -10.98 2.70 -16.63
N HIS A 169 -9.98 2.16 -15.95
CA HIS A 169 -8.61 2.67 -15.99
C HIS A 169 -7.58 1.58 -16.29
N THR A 170 -6.31 1.97 -16.33
CA THR A 170 -5.21 1.11 -16.75
C THR A 170 -5.11 -0.06 -15.79
N LEU A 171 -5.03 -1.27 -16.37
CA LEU A 171 -4.90 -2.49 -15.58
C LEU A 171 -3.63 -2.41 -14.73
N ARG A 172 -3.81 -2.56 -13.42
CA ARG A 172 -2.71 -2.54 -12.48
C ARG A 172 -2.02 -3.91 -12.42
N PRO A 173 -0.69 -3.96 -12.24
CA PRO A 173 0.00 -5.22 -12.08
C PRO A 173 -0.46 -5.91 -10.78
N SER A 174 -0.47 -7.25 -10.77
CA SER A 174 -0.97 -8.05 -9.64
C SER A 174 -0.28 -7.82 -8.29
N HIS A 175 0.86 -7.13 -8.27
CA HIS A 175 1.57 -6.77 -7.04
C HIS A 175 1.16 -5.41 -6.45
N ASN A 176 0.51 -4.54 -7.21
CA ASN A 176 -0.06 -3.27 -6.76
C ASN A 176 -1.42 -3.00 -7.41
N PRO A 177 -2.39 -3.92 -7.23
CA PRO A 177 -3.74 -3.76 -7.78
C PRO A 177 -4.49 -2.63 -7.05
N TRP A 178 -5.63 -2.18 -7.58
CA TRP A 178 -6.34 -1.00 -7.05
C TRP A 178 -6.74 -1.15 -5.58
N GLU A 179 -6.98 -2.38 -5.11
CA GLU A 179 -7.27 -2.70 -3.71
C GLU A 179 -6.09 -2.44 -2.77
N GLU A 180 -4.85 -2.45 -3.26
CA GLU A 180 -3.64 -2.10 -2.50
C GLU A 180 -3.23 -0.64 -2.74
N VAL A 181 -3.60 -0.05 -3.87
CA VAL A 181 -3.34 1.36 -4.21
C VAL A 181 -4.22 2.31 -3.37
N ILE A 182 -5.50 1.98 -3.21
CA ILE A 182 -6.46 2.76 -2.42
C ILE A 182 -6.38 2.31 -0.95
N ASP A 183 -5.65 3.04 -0.11
CA ASP A 183 -5.30 2.56 1.24
C ASP A 183 -6.55 2.32 2.11
N TYR A 184 -6.66 1.12 2.65
CA TYR A 184 -7.70 0.74 3.59
C TYR A 184 -7.47 1.31 5.00
N ALA A 185 -6.22 1.58 5.36
CA ALA A 185 -5.84 1.91 6.73
C ALA A 185 -6.48 3.21 7.23
N VAL A 186 -6.71 4.18 6.33
CA VAL A 186 -7.33 5.46 6.67
C VAL A 186 -8.77 5.37 7.16
N TYR A 187 -9.48 4.28 6.84
CA TYR A 187 -10.84 4.03 7.35
C TYR A 187 -10.86 3.19 8.63
N SER A 188 -9.76 2.55 8.99
CA SER A 188 -9.74 1.51 10.03
C SER A 188 -8.85 1.81 11.21
N SER A 189 -7.59 2.16 10.98
CA SER A 189 -6.53 2.13 12.01
C SER A 189 -5.54 3.28 11.93
N SER A 190 -5.64 4.14 10.92
CA SER A 190 -4.78 5.30 10.71
C SER A 190 -5.60 6.58 10.60
N GLY A 191 -4.99 7.68 10.97
CA GLY A 191 -5.39 9.01 10.53
C GLY A 191 -4.78 9.39 9.19
N LEU A 192 -4.96 10.64 8.79
CA LEU A 192 -4.36 11.22 7.59
C LEU A 192 -3.33 12.29 7.96
N ARG A 193 -2.21 12.36 7.23
CA ARG A 193 -1.21 13.42 7.44
C ARG A 193 -1.86 14.78 7.12
N MET A 194 -1.74 15.73 8.04
CA MET A 194 -2.25 17.08 7.83
C MET A 194 -1.43 17.81 6.76
N LYS A 195 -2.05 18.77 6.09
CA LYS A 195 -1.47 19.46 4.94
C LYS A 195 -0.43 20.45 5.47
N GLY A 196 0.68 20.59 4.76
CA GLY A 196 1.88 21.27 5.28
C GLY A 196 2.65 20.51 6.38
N SER A 197 2.16 19.37 6.88
CA SER A 197 2.91 18.54 7.85
C SER A 197 3.87 17.56 7.18
N SER A 198 5.04 17.42 7.78
CA SER A 198 6.07 16.45 7.45
C SER A 198 5.92 15.15 8.25
N LYS A 199 6.85 14.21 8.04
CA LYS A 199 6.99 13.01 8.86
C LYS A 199 8.45 12.83 9.24
N LYS A 200 8.74 12.42 10.48
CA LYS A 200 10.08 11.96 10.86
C LYS A 200 10.17 10.44 10.78
N VAL A 201 11.27 9.95 10.23
CA VAL A 201 11.62 8.52 10.19
C VAL A 201 12.85 8.25 11.04
N LYS A 202 13.04 7.00 11.46
CA LYS A 202 14.26 6.61 12.16
C LYS A 202 15.48 6.96 11.29
N CYS A 203 16.51 7.53 11.91
CA CYS A 203 17.74 7.82 11.21
C CYS A 203 18.33 6.52 10.62
N PRO A 204 18.72 6.48 9.33
CA PRO A 204 19.26 5.27 8.72
C PRO A 204 20.60 4.86 9.32
N LEU A 205 21.42 5.83 9.77
CA LEU A 205 22.74 5.61 10.36
C LEU A 205 22.63 5.06 11.78
N CYS A 206 22.16 5.88 12.74
CA CYS A 206 22.09 5.46 14.14
C CYS A 206 20.86 4.59 14.48
N LYS A 207 19.92 4.41 13.54
CA LYS A 207 18.71 3.59 13.71
C LYS A 207 17.84 3.98 14.92
N GLY A 208 17.94 5.24 15.36
CA GLY A 208 17.25 5.77 16.54
C GLY A 208 17.91 5.46 17.87
N LYS A 209 19.13 4.88 17.87
CA LYS A 209 19.90 4.60 19.08
C LYS A 209 20.75 5.82 19.45
N LYS A 210 20.14 6.75 20.16
CA LYS A 210 20.78 8.01 20.60
C LYS A 210 22.03 7.75 21.44
N ASP A 211 21.99 6.72 22.26
CA ASP A 211 23.04 6.43 23.27
C ASP A 211 24.19 5.57 22.74
N LYS A 212 24.16 5.17 21.45
CA LYS A 212 25.18 4.29 20.85
C LYS A 212 26.09 5.00 19.85
N VAL A 213 25.86 6.29 19.61
CA VAL A 213 26.65 7.09 18.69
C VAL A 213 26.89 8.42 19.36
N GLU A 214 28.15 8.71 19.70
CA GLU A 214 28.58 9.95 20.35
C GLU A 214 28.14 11.17 19.52
N TYR A 215 28.21 11.05 18.20
CA TYR A 215 27.70 12.02 17.24
C TYR A 215 27.19 11.31 15.99
N CYS A 216 26.05 11.75 15.45
CA CYS A 216 25.48 11.21 14.21
C CYS A 216 25.34 12.32 13.19
N GLU A 217 26.22 12.37 12.20
CA GLU A 217 26.23 13.39 11.13
C GLU A 217 24.91 13.51 10.35
N VAL A 218 24.12 12.44 10.29
CA VAL A 218 22.86 12.41 9.53
C VAL A 218 21.68 13.03 10.28
N CYS A 219 21.64 12.88 11.61
CA CYS A 219 20.50 13.35 12.41
C CYS A 219 20.91 14.23 13.59
N TYR A 220 22.19 14.54 13.73
CA TYR A 220 22.76 15.39 14.77
C TYR A 220 22.29 15.00 16.18
N GLY A 221 22.24 13.69 16.46
CA GLY A 221 21.82 13.15 17.77
C GLY A 221 20.30 12.99 17.98
N GLU A 222 19.45 13.45 17.06
CA GLU A 222 17.98 13.37 17.21
C GLU A 222 17.43 11.93 17.11
N GLY A 223 18.20 10.99 16.57
CA GLY A 223 17.78 9.60 16.33
C GLY A 223 16.74 9.45 15.20
N LYS A 224 16.19 10.56 14.71
CA LYS A 224 15.21 10.63 13.63
C LYS A 224 15.61 11.76 12.67
N LYS A 225 15.20 11.63 11.42
CA LYS A 225 15.31 12.68 10.41
C LYS A 225 13.97 12.87 9.69
N LEU A 226 13.79 13.99 9.02
CA LEU A 226 12.63 14.17 8.15
C LEU A 226 12.63 13.11 7.04
N GLU A 227 11.45 12.64 6.66
CA GLU A 227 11.28 11.71 5.54
C GLU A 227 11.48 12.44 4.21
N GLY A 228 12.39 11.94 3.37
CA GLY A 228 12.79 12.63 2.15
C GLY A 228 13.41 14.00 2.46
N ASN A 229 13.15 14.98 1.61
CA ASN A 229 13.55 16.39 1.81
C ASN A 229 12.51 17.18 2.63
N GLY A 230 11.79 16.51 3.54
CA GLY A 230 10.67 17.12 4.28
C GLY A 230 9.39 17.15 3.46
N ARG A 231 9.07 16.03 2.80
CA ARG A 231 7.86 15.88 1.96
C ARG A 231 6.60 16.27 2.73
N ILE A 232 5.91 17.27 2.20
CA ILE A 232 4.62 17.77 2.70
C ILE A 232 3.56 17.59 1.63
N TYR A 233 2.34 17.25 2.03
CA TYR A 233 1.21 17.23 1.11
C TYR A 233 0.60 18.63 1.04
N MET A 234 0.41 19.14 -0.17
CA MET A 234 -0.20 20.44 -0.45
C MET A 234 -1.26 20.30 -1.55
N PRO A 235 -2.30 21.14 -1.56
CA PRO A 235 -3.29 21.20 -2.65
C PRO A 235 -2.61 21.38 -4.01
N SER A 236 -3.01 20.55 -4.96
CA SER A 236 -2.49 20.56 -6.33
C SER A 236 -3.58 20.67 -7.38
N LEU A 237 -4.81 20.26 -7.04
CA LEU A 237 -5.98 20.32 -7.92
C LEU A 237 -7.25 20.39 -7.06
N VAL A 238 -8.23 21.17 -7.52
CA VAL A 238 -9.60 21.19 -6.96
C VAL A 238 -10.56 20.94 -8.12
N LEU A 239 -11.46 19.97 -7.95
CA LEU A 239 -12.50 19.65 -8.93
C LEU A 239 -13.89 19.78 -8.28
N ASP A 240 -14.87 20.26 -9.03
CA ASP A 240 -16.27 20.14 -8.63
C ASP A 240 -16.81 18.71 -8.77
N GLY A 241 -18.08 18.52 -8.43
CA GLY A 241 -18.80 17.26 -8.52
C GLY A 241 -18.83 16.62 -9.91
N ASN A 242 -18.62 17.39 -10.98
CA ASN A 242 -18.63 16.94 -12.37
C ASN A 242 -17.22 16.87 -12.98
N GLY A 243 -16.18 17.11 -12.18
CA GLY A 243 -14.79 17.07 -12.63
C GLY A 243 -14.30 18.36 -13.30
N LYS A 244 -15.04 19.47 -13.21
CA LYS A 244 -14.56 20.78 -13.67
C LYS A 244 -13.49 21.30 -12.72
N VAL A 245 -12.39 21.79 -13.27
CA VAL A 245 -11.30 22.39 -12.49
C VAL A 245 -11.75 23.73 -11.89
N LEU A 246 -11.57 23.89 -10.57
CA LEU A 246 -11.87 25.10 -9.82
C LEU A 246 -10.56 25.82 -9.47
N LYS A 247 -10.07 26.65 -10.40
CA LYS A 247 -8.77 27.34 -10.25
C LYS A 247 -8.77 28.34 -9.09
N ASP A 248 -9.80 29.17 -9.00
CA ASP A 248 -9.90 30.20 -7.96
C ASP A 248 -9.89 29.58 -6.55
N GLU A 249 -10.59 28.44 -6.38
CA GLU A 249 -10.56 27.69 -5.13
C GLU A 249 -9.17 27.12 -4.82
N LEU A 250 -8.49 26.56 -5.82
CA LEU A 250 -7.12 26.09 -5.65
C LEU A 250 -6.17 27.23 -5.24
N ASP A 251 -6.35 28.42 -5.83
CA ASP A 251 -5.53 29.59 -5.53
C ASP A 251 -5.79 30.10 -4.11
N ILE A 252 -7.04 30.09 -3.63
CA ILE A 252 -7.36 30.36 -2.22
C ILE A 252 -6.61 29.37 -1.32
N LEU A 253 -6.71 28.07 -1.57
CA LEU A 253 -6.07 27.05 -0.72
C LEU A 253 -4.53 27.09 -0.77
N LYS A 254 -3.93 27.62 -1.84
CA LYS A 254 -2.48 27.80 -1.93
C LYS A 254 -1.99 29.03 -1.18
N ASN A 255 -2.80 30.08 -1.10
CA ASN A 255 -2.42 31.37 -0.51
C ASN A 255 -2.93 31.55 0.92
N ASP A 256 -3.94 30.80 1.33
CA ASP A 256 -4.50 30.80 2.68
C ASP A 256 -4.33 29.42 3.34
N ASN A 257 -3.28 29.30 4.15
CA ASN A 257 -3.01 28.08 4.91
C ASN A 257 -4.07 27.76 5.95
N PHE A 258 -4.80 28.74 6.49
CA PHE A 258 -5.90 28.50 7.42
C PHE A 258 -7.06 27.82 6.68
N GLU A 259 -7.47 28.38 5.54
CA GLU A 259 -8.55 27.82 4.74
C GLU A 259 -8.16 26.44 4.17
N MET A 260 -6.91 26.26 3.76
CA MET A 260 -6.37 24.94 3.40
C MET A 260 -6.55 23.91 4.52
N LEU A 261 -6.11 24.22 5.75
CA LEU A 261 -6.20 23.29 6.87
C LEU A 261 -7.65 22.98 7.22
N LYS A 262 -8.52 23.98 7.19
CA LYS A 262 -9.94 23.87 7.47
C LYS A 262 -10.66 22.99 6.44
N GLN A 263 -10.46 23.21 5.14
CA GLN A 263 -11.14 22.43 4.10
C GLN A 263 -10.54 21.03 3.91
N THR A 264 -9.26 20.83 4.23
CA THR A 264 -8.60 19.53 4.10
C THR A 264 -8.54 18.72 5.39
N SER A 265 -9.11 19.23 6.48
CA SER A 265 -9.40 18.47 7.69
C SER A 265 -10.31 17.30 7.36
N ILE A 266 -10.02 16.15 7.97
CA ILE A 266 -10.81 14.93 7.82
C ILE A 266 -11.88 14.83 8.92
N ARG A 267 -11.78 15.66 9.96
CA ARG A 267 -12.75 15.67 11.06
C ARG A 267 -13.95 16.53 10.69
N THR A 268 -15.10 16.13 11.21
CA THR A 268 -16.27 16.99 11.29
C THR A 268 -16.91 16.85 12.66
N PHE A 269 -17.75 17.81 13.02
CA PHE A 269 -18.56 17.78 14.24
C PHE A 269 -20.02 17.44 13.95
N ASP A 270 -20.35 17.11 12.70
CA ASP A 270 -21.65 16.54 12.36
C ASP A 270 -21.82 15.19 13.06
N THR A 271 -23.05 14.94 13.49
CA THR A 271 -23.44 13.71 14.17
C THR A 271 -23.97 12.65 13.22
N GLU A 272 -24.25 13.03 11.97
CA GLU A 272 -24.84 12.17 10.95
C GLU A 272 -24.09 12.27 9.62
N ARG A 273 -24.09 11.16 8.89
CA ARG A 273 -23.68 11.12 7.49
C ARG A 273 -24.70 11.88 6.64
N ASN A 274 -24.26 12.54 5.58
CA ASN A 274 -25.11 13.31 4.68
C ASN A 274 -25.31 12.62 3.31
N ILE A 275 -24.97 11.34 3.21
CA ILE A 275 -25.19 10.52 2.02
C ILE A 275 -25.90 9.22 2.39
N LYS A 276 -26.80 8.78 1.52
CA LYS A 276 -27.49 7.51 1.63
C LYS A 276 -26.76 6.45 0.81
N ARG A 277 -27.03 5.19 1.16
CA ARG A 277 -26.56 4.06 0.33
C ARG A 277 -27.60 3.84 -0.76
N LEU A 278 -27.13 3.58 -1.98
CA LEU A 278 -28.01 3.09 -3.04
C LEU A 278 -28.50 1.67 -2.70
N THR A 279 -29.73 1.37 -3.13
CA THR A 279 -30.30 0.03 -3.08
C THR A 279 -29.72 -0.83 -4.21
N LYS A 280 -29.92 -2.16 -4.14
CA LYS A 280 -29.40 -3.07 -5.18
C LYS A 280 -29.99 -2.76 -6.56
N GLN A 281 -31.23 -2.27 -6.58
CA GLN A 281 -31.96 -1.89 -7.80
C GLN A 281 -31.37 -0.63 -8.46
N ASP A 282 -30.80 0.28 -7.64
CA ASP A 282 -30.23 1.54 -8.11
C ASP A 282 -28.73 1.43 -8.47
N TYR A 283 -28.10 0.27 -8.24
CA TYR A 283 -26.71 0.09 -8.59
C TYR A 283 -26.48 0.13 -10.10
N PRO A 284 -25.45 0.84 -10.57
CA PRO A 284 -25.10 0.80 -11.97
C PRO A 284 -24.63 -0.61 -12.35
N LYS A 285 -24.86 -0.99 -13.62
CA LYS A 285 -24.54 -2.34 -14.14
C LYS A 285 -23.09 -2.78 -13.92
N TRP A 286 -22.16 -1.83 -13.85
CA TRP A 286 -20.73 -2.10 -13.62
C TRP A 286 -20.38 -2.35 -12.14
N PHE A 287 -21.28 -2.01 -11.20
CA PHE A 287 -21.02 -2.18 -9.78
C PHE A 287 -21.54 -3.54 -9.29
N ASP A 288 -20.62 -4.35 -8.81
CA ASP A 288 -20.87 -5.66 -8.24
C ASP A 288 -20.94 -5.58 -6.72
N ALA A 289 -22.16 -5.70 -6.19
CA ALA A 289 -22.43 -5.67 -4.76
C ALA A 289 -21.79 -6.85 -4.01
N THR A 290 -21.53 -7.97 -4.68
CA THR A 290 -20.93 -9.17 -4.05
C THR A 290 -19.47 -8.93 -3.65
N LYS A 291 -18.75 -8.08 -4.40
CA LYS A 291 -17.37 -7.67 -4.09
C LYS A 291 -17.26 -6.69 -2.94
N LEU A 292 -18.38 -6.18 -2.42
CA LEU A 292 -18.38 -5.23 -1.30
C LEU A 292 -17.70 -5.81 -0.06
N ILE A 293 -17.98 -7.07 0.26
CA ILE A 293 -17.44 -7.74 1.45
C ILE A 293 -15.92 -7.85 1.30
N GLU A 294 -15.43 -8.34 0.16
CA GLU A 294 -14.01 -8.46 -0.14
C GLU A 294 -13.26 -7.11 -0.01
N HIS A 295 -13.84 -6.03 -0.52
CA HIS A 295 -13.24 -4.69 -0.45
C HIS A 295 -13.40 -3.99 0.91
N SER A 296 -14.35 -4.43 1.74
CA SER A 296 -14.65 -3.84 3.07
C SER A 296 -13.86 -4.50 4.20
N GLU A 297 -13.42 -5.74 3.98
CA GLU A 297 -12.47 -6.40 4.84
C GLU A 297 -11.09 -5.80 4.65
N LYS A 298 -10.32 -5.72 5.74
CA LYS A 298 -8.91 -5.37 5.64
C LYS A 298 -8.30 -6.37 4.67
N PRO A 299 -7.58 -5.94 3.61
CA PRO A 299 -6.91 -6.85 2.68
C PRO A 299 -6.23 -7.90 3.54
N SER A 300 -6.71 -9.15 3.44
CA SER A 300 -6.39 -10.18 4.42
C SER A 300 -4.89 -10.09 4.64
N ALA A 301 -4.50 -9.75 5.87
CA ALA A 301 -3.12 -9.48 6.18
C ALA A 301 -2.37 -10.64 5.56
N LYS A 302 -1.55 -10.41 4.53
CA LYS A 302 -0.62 -11.41 4.00
C LYS A 302 0.03 -11.95 5.25
N ARG A 303 -0.47 -13.10 5.70
CA ARG A 303 -0.31 -13.75 7.00
C ARG A 303 0.89 -13.13 7.64
N LYS A 304 0.74 -12.14 8.57
CA LYS A 304 1.81 -11.24 9.06
C LYS A 304 3.07 -11.73 8.41
N LYS A 305 3.45 -11.23 7.23
CA LYS A 305 4.79 -11.52 6.73
C LYS A 305 5.61 -10.90 7.86
N LYS A 306 5.92 -11.70 8.92
CA LYS A 306 7.18 -11.72 9.64
C LYS A 306 8.06 -11.29 8.52
N LYS A 307 8.55 -10.03 8.57
CA LYS A 307 9.55 -9.50 7.64
C LYS A 307 10.21 -10.75 7.15
N LYS A 308 9.90 -11.19 5.92
CA LYS A 308 10.34 -12.53 5.52
C LYS A 308 11.82 -12.23 5.50
N LYS A 309 12.48 -12.55 6.61
CA LYS A 309 13.90 -12.54 6.78
C LYS A 309 14.19 -13.38 5.57
N ILE A 310 14.70 -12.73 4.52
CA ILE A 310 15.22 -13.43 3.37
C ILE A 310 16.02 -14.51 4.07
N MET A 311 15.49 -15.73 4.03
CA MET A 311 16.00 -16.78 4.90
C MET A 311 17.45 -16.79 4.51
N SER A 312 18.32 -16.48 5.47
CA SER A 312 19.73 -16.51 5.15
C SER A 312 19.99 -17.90 4.60
N PHE A 313 20.93 -18.03 3.69
CA PHE A 313 21.20 -19.33 3.12
C PHE A 313 21.51 -20.38 4.23
N SER A 314 22.08 -19.93 5.36
CA SER A 314 22.18 -20.70 6.62
C SER A 314 20.84 -21.14 7.24
N ASP A 315 19.76 -20.35 7.15
CA ASP A 315 18.43 -20.76 7.62
C ASP A 315 17.79 -21.82 6.67
N MET A 316 18.14 -21.83 5.38
CA MET A 316 17.64 -22.81 4.38
C MET A 316 18.42 -24.15 4.42
N MET A 317 19.73 -24.10 4.62
CA MET A 317 20.58 -25.29 4.76
C MET A 317 20.65 -25.81 6.20
N GLY A 318 20.47 -24.94 7.20
CA GLY A 318 20.65 -25.24 8.62
C GLY A 318 19.47 -25.97 9.28
N THR A 319 18.32 -26.08 8.60
CA THR A 319 17.28 -27.00 9.05
C THR A 319 17.41 -28.31 8.28
N LYS A 320 17.87 -29.37 8.95
CA LYS A 320 17.93 -30.77 8.49
C LYS A 320 16.62 -31.31 7.86
N LYS A 321 15.53 -30.54 7.80
CA LYS A 321 14.26 -30.85 7.13
C LYS A 321 14.17 -30.36 5.67
N GLY A 322 14.89 -29.31 5.26
CA GLY A 322 14.80 -28.73 3.91
C GLY A 322 15.44 -29.61 2.81
N LEU A 323 16.53 -30.30 3.16
CA LEU A 323 17.24 -31.24 2.29
C LEU A 323 16.57 -32.62 2.16
N LYS A 324 15.49 -32.92 2.90
CA LYS A 324 14.82 -34.24 2.84
C LYS A 324 14.11 -34.53 1.51
N ARG A 325 14.00 -33.55 0.60
CA ARG A 325 13.38 -33.69 -0.73
C ARG A 325 14.19 -32.95 -1.79
N LYS A 326 15.42 -33.42 -2.00
CA LYS A 326 16.30 -33.00 -3.09
C LYS A 326 16.21 -34.06 -4.19
N VAL A 327 15.84 -33.65 -5.39
CA VAL A 327 15.89 -34.50 -6.58
C VAL A 327 16.84 -33.85 -7.57
N THR A 328 17.90 -34.55 -7.95
CA THR A 328 18.76 -34.13 -9.06
C THR A 328 18.00 -34.35 -10.35
N LEU A 329 17.90 -33.31 -11.17
CA LEU A 329 17.29 -33.42 -12.50
C LEU A 329 18.26 -34.15 -13.43
N SER A 330 17.71 -35.06 -14.25
CA SER A 330 18.47 -35.66 -15.34
C SER A 330 18.80 -34.62 -16.41
N HIS A 331 19.97 -34.70 -17.02
CA HIS A 331 20.46 -33.73 -18.01
C HIS A 331 19.60 -33.68 -19.29
N ASP A 332 18.90 -34.77 -19.60
CA ASP A 332 17.95 -34.90 -20.71
C ASP A 332 16.52 -34.45 -20.36
N SER A 333 16.23 -34.16 -19.09
CA SER A 333 14.90 -33.70 -18.67
C SER A 333 14.54 -32.36 -19.31
N THR A 334 13.25 -32.19 -19.62
CA THR A 334 12.74 -30.96 -20.22
C THR A 334 13.03 -29.75 -19.34
N GLU A 335 12.94 -29.90 -18.02
CA GLU A 335 13.29 -28.89 -17.03
C GLU A 335 14.76 -28.50 -17.09
N PHE A 336 15.67 -29.48 -17.13
CA PHE A 336 17.10 -29.22 -17.20
C PHE A 336 17.47 -28.46 -18.48
N VAL A 337 17.01 -28.97 -19.63
CA VAL A 337 17.27 -28.36 -20.94
C VAL A 337 16.72 -26.93 -20.99
N SER A 338 15.52 -26.70 -20.45
CA SER A 338 14.89 -25.38 -20.44
C SER A 338 15.61 -24.39 -19.54
N ILE A 339 16.05 -24.81 -18.35
CA ILE A 339 16.85 -23.98 -17.44
C ILE A 339 18.20 -23.64 -18.07
N ASN A 340 18.86 -24.63 -18.69
CA ASN A 340 20.14 -24.42 -19.37
C ASN A 340 20.03 -23.42 -20.52
N LYS A 341 19.01 -23.56 -21.37
CA LYS A 341 18.74 -22.62 -22.46
C LYS A 341 18.49 -21.20 -21.92
N PHE A 342 17.70 -21.09 -20.84
CA PHE A 342 17.41 -19.80 -20.23
C PHE A 342 18.65 -19.13 -19.64
N ILE A 343 19.49 -19.86 -18.90
CA ILE A 343 20.72 -19.33 -18.31
C ILE A 343 21.70 -18.88 -19.41
N LYS A 344 21.87 -19.68 -20.46
CA LYS A 344 22.72 -19.28 -21.60
C LYS A 344 22.24 -18.00 -22.26
N SER A 345 20.92 -17.85 -22.43
CA SER A 345 20.33 -16.61 -22.96
C SER A 345 20.51 -15.44 -22.00
N LEU A 346 20.25 -15.64 -20.70
CA LEU A 346 20.31 -14.60 -19.67
C LEU A 346 21.71 -13.99 -19.55
N PHE A 347 22.75 -14.80 -19.75
CA PHE A 347 24.14 -14.39 -19.58
C PHE A 347 24.91 -14.29 -20.90
N SER A 348 24.23 -14.33 -22.04
CA SER A 348 24.86 -14.29 -23.37
C SER A 348 25.78 -13.07 -23.56
N ASP A 349 25.36 -11.91 -23.05
CA ASP A 349 26.13 -10.67 -23.11
C ASP A 349 26.96 -10.39 -21.84
N HIS A 350 27.02 -11.33 -20.89
CA HIS A 350 27.69 -11.13 -19.61
C HIS A 350 29.14 -11.61 -19.66
N ASN A 351 30.09 -10.71 -19.46
CA ASN A 351 31.53 -10.96 -19.64
C ASN A 351 32.05 -12.20 -18.88
N GLU A 352 31.59 -12.42 -17.65
CA GLU A 352 32.07 -13.48 -16.76
C GLU A 352 31.18 -14.73 -16.69
N TYR A 353 29.98 -14.69 -17.31
CA TYR A 353 29.01 -15.78 -17.24
C TYR A 353 28.60 -16.34 -18.60
N LYS A 354 28.94 -15.69 -19.71
CA LYS A 354 28.61 -16.14 -21.07
C LYS A 354 29.11 -17.56 -21.38
N ASP A 355 30.25 -17.94 -20.82
CA ASP A 355 30.90 -19.24 -21.07
C ASP A 355 30.67 -20.27 -19.95
N GLN A 356 29.78 -19.98 -18.99
CA GLN A 356 29.55 -20.88 -17.86
C GLN A 356 28.75 -22.13 -18.27
N ASN A 357 29.07 -23.27 -17.68
CA ASN A 357 28.32 -24.51 -17.82
C ASN A 357 27.58 -24.85 -16.53
N ILE A 358 26.38 -25.41 -16.71
CA ILE A 358 25.61 -26.00 -15.62
C ILE A 358 26.11 -27.42 -15.38
N LYS A 359 26.60 -27.69 -14.17
CA LYS A 359 27.02 -29.02 -13.73
C LYS A 359 25.79 -29.87 -13.38
N ASP A 360 24.97 -29.35 -12.47
CA ASP A 360 23.81 -30.05 -11.92
C ASP A 360 22.67 -29.08 -11.58
N ILE A 361 21.44 -29.58 -11.59
CA ILE A 361 20.26 -28.85 -11.12
C ILE A 361 19.52 -29.70 -10.09
N PHE A 362 19.24 -29.11 -8.95
CA PHE A 362 18.57 -29.75 -7.84
C PHE A 362 17.18 -29.15 -7.63
N GLN A 363 16.14 -29.93 -7.92
CA GLN A 363 14.78 -29.59 -7.53
C GLN A 363 14.61 -29.82 -6.02
N CYS A 364 14.16 -28.78 -5.33
CA CYS A 364 14.10 -28.73 -3.88
C CYS A 364 12.73 -28.24 -3.40
N GLY A 365 12.34 -28.66 -2.19
CA GLY A 365 11.11 -28.21 -1.52
C GLY A 365 9.85 -29.01 -1.86
N PRO A 366 8.71 -28.72 -1.19
CA PRO A 366 7.44 -29.42 -1.44
C PRO A 366 6.79 -28.95 -2.75
N LYS A 367 5.94 -29.77 -3.38
CA LYS A 367 5.27 -29.47 -4.68
C LYS A 367 4.72 -28.03 -4.78
N LYS A 368 4.03 -27.53 -3.73
CA LYS A 368 3.44 -26.16 -3.70
C LYS A 368 4.45 -25.01 -3.51
N LYS A 369 5.72 -25.29 -3.22
CA LYS A 369 6.80 -24.31 -2.98
C LYS A 369 8.14 -24.83 -3.52
N ARG A 370 8.11 -25.48 -4.69
CA ARG A 370 9.32 -26.03 -5.31
C ARG A 370 10.23 -24.91 -5.83
N TYR A 371 11.52 -25.13 -5.77
CA TYR A 371 12.55 -24.25 -6.29
C TYR A 371 13.74 -25.07 -6.79
N TYR A 372 14.60 -24.45 -7.57
CA TYR A 372 15.74 -25.11 -8.22
C TYR A 372 17.04 -24.46 -7.76
N VAL A 373 18.00 -25.29 -7.39
CA VAL A 373 19.37 -24.89 -7.07
C VAL A 373 20.26 -25.37 -8.20
N ILE A 374 20.93 -24.44 -8.86
CA ILE A 374 21.67 -24.67 -10.09
C ILE A 374 23.15 -24.53 -9.76
N GLN A 375 23.89 -25.59 -9.99
CA GLN A 375 25.33 -25.64 -9.79
C GLN A 375 26.02 -25.32 -11.11
N THR A 376 26.97 -24.38 -11.09
CA THR A 376 27.76 -24.01 -12.27
C THR A 376 29.23 -24.33 -12.07
N ASP A 377 30.00 -24.30 -13.15
CA ASP A 377 31.47 -24.31 -13.11
C ASP A 377 32.08 -22.92 -12.86
N SER A 378 31.32 -21.84 -13.03
CA SER A 378 31.79 -20.49 -12.75
C SER A 378 32.20 -20.32 -11.28
N GLN A 379 33.25 -19.53 -11.09
CA GLN A 379 33.74 -19.11 -9.77
C GLN A 379 33.63 -17.60 -9.57
N TYR A 380 33.07 -16.87 -10.54
CA TYR A 380 32.96 -15.41 -10.49
C TYR A 380 31.82 -14.97 -9.57
N CYS A 381 32.14 -14.17 -8.55
CA CYS A 381 31.21 -13.72 -7.52
C CYS A 381 30.88 -12.24 -7.66
N GLN A 382 29.60 -11.92 -7.90
CA GLN A 382 29.15 -10.53 -8.00
C GLN A 382 29.28 -9.75 -6.68
N ASN A 383 29.37 -10.43 -5.52
CA ASN A 383 29.54 -9.75 -4.23
C ASN A 383 30.90 -9.04 -4.10
N VAL A 384 31.95 -9.69 -4.60
CA VAL A 384 33.34 -9.25 -4.49
C VAL A 384 33.92 -8.84 -5.84
N CYS A 385 33.11 -8.92 -6.91
CA CYS A 385 33.45 -8.61 -8.28
C CYS A 385 34.76 -9.28 -8.75
N ARG A 386 34.95 -10.55 -8.35
CA ARG A 386 36.14 -11.34 -8.72
C ARG A 386 35.86 -12.83 -8.64
N THR A 387 36.77 -13.60 -9.22
CA THR A 387 36.79 -15.06 -9.17
C THR A 387 37.31 -15.57 -7.83
N HIS A 388 36.67 -16.59 -7.26
CA HIS A 388 37.17 -17.31 -6.10
C HIS A 388 38.08 -18.48 -6.52
N ASN A 389 39.12 -18.77 -5.74
CA ASN A 389 40.08 -19.83 -6.11
C ASN A 389 39.51 -21.25 -6.00
N THR A 390 38.56 -21.48 -5.08
CA THR A 390 38.10 -22.82 -4.72
C THR A 390 36.59 -23.00 -4.74
N ASN A 391 35.82 -21.91 -4.74
CA ASN A 391 34.36 -21.97 -4.57
C ASN A 391 33.64 -21.64 -5.88
N HIS A 392 32.84 -22.60 -6.35
CA HIS A 392 31.90 -22.35 -7.44
C HIS A 392 30.72 -21.50 -6.97
N VAL A 393 30.13 -20.79 -7.92
CA VAL A 393 28.91 -20.02 -7.72
C VAL A 393 27.69 -20.80 -8.20
N TRP A 394 26.57 -20.46 -7.59
CA TRP A 394 25.32 -21.19 -7.71
C TRP A 394 24.22 -20.22 -8.08
N PHE A 395 23.15 -20.72 -8.69
CA PHE A 395 21.95 -19.92 -8.92
C PHE A 395 20.75 -20.54 -8.24
N LEU A 396 19.91 -19.69 -7.64
CA LEU A 396 18.66 -20.09 -7.03
C LEU A 396 17.51 -19.58 -7.89
N LEU A 397 16.73 -20.51 -8.45
CA LEU A 397 15.58 -20.23 -9.33
C LEU A 397 14.27 -20.64 -8.64
N ASN A 398 13.28 -19.76 -8.67
CA ASN A 398 11.92 -20.02 -8.16
C ASN A 398 10.86 -19.78 -9.26
N ASP A 399 9.58 -19.72 -8.89
CA ASP A 399 8.48 -19.52 -9.84
C ASP A 399 8.50 -18.17 -10.56
N LYS A 400 9.37 -17.22 -10.18
CA LYS A 400 9.38 -15.86 -10.70
C LYS A 400 10.76 -15.36 -11.08
N THR A 401 11.79 -15.77 -10.36
CA THR A 401 13.12 -15.14 -10.44
C THR A 401 14.25 -16.13 -10.30
N ILE A 402 15.42 -15.75 -10.79
CA ILE A 402 16.72 -16.38 -10.54
C ILE A 402 17.67 -15.37 -9.87
N CYS A 403 18.59 -15.81 -9.00
CA CYS A 403 19.69 -14.97 -8.48
C CYS A 403 20.93 -15.81 -8.15
N GLN A 404 22.10 -15.18 -8.16
CA GLN A 404 23.37 -15.79 -7.78
C GLN A 404 23.47 -15.98 -6.26
N LYS A 405 24.09 -17.08 -5.87
CA LYS A 405 24.54 -17.45 -4.54
C LYS A 405 26.02 -17.85 -4.58
N CYS A 406 26.72 -17.55 -3.48
CA CYS A 406 28.10 -17.95 -3.26
C CYS A 406 28.23 -18.53 -1.86
N PHE A 407 29.17 -19.46 -1.68
CA PHE A 407 29.44 -20.13 -0.41
C PHE A 407 30.81 -19.76 0.17
N SER A 408 31.54 -18.85 -0.48
CA SER A 408 32.81 -18.37 0.03
C SER A 408 32.63 -17.57 1.33
N GLU A 409 33.61 -17.65 2.20
CA GLU A 409 33.70 -16.81 3.41
C GLU A 409 34.41 -15.48 3.14
N SER A 410 34.69 -15.15 1.88
CA SER A 410 35.27 -13.86 1.50
C SER A 410 34.30 -12.71 1.81
N PHE A 411 34.83 -11.57 2.22
CA PHE A 411 34.07 -10.35 2.50
C PHE A 411 34.29 -9.31 1.40
N ASN A 412 33.27 -8.52 1.08
CA ASN A 412 33.42 -7.35 0.23
C ASN A 412 33.87 -6.11 1.02
N SER A 413 34.07 -4.98 0.34
CA SER A 413 34.49 -3.70 0.95
C SER A 413 33.51 -3.14 1.99
N SER A 414 32.27 -3.63 2.02
CA SER A 414 31.23 -3.30 3.01
C SER A 414 31.10 -4.36 4.11
N SER A 415 32.08 -5.25 4.26
CA SER A 415 32.10 -6.34 5.24
C SER A 415 30.92 -7.33 5.12
N ILE A 416 30.41 -7.53 3.89
CA ILE A 416 29.39 -8.55 3.61
C ILE A 416 30.07 -9.84 3.14
N CYS A 417 29.91 -10.91 3.92
CA CYS A 417 30.38 -12.25 3.57
C CYS A 417 29.62 -12.82 2.35
N CYS A 418 30.34 -13.44 1.41
CA CYS A 418 29.76 -14.03 0.20
C CYS A 418 28.73 -15.13 0.52
N GLY A 419 28.94 -15.92 1.58
CA GLY A 419 27.97 -16.91 2.08
C GLY A 419 26.60 -16.32 2.46
N ASN A 420 26.56 -15.02 2.78
CA ASN A 420 25.34 -14.29 3.13
C ASN A 420 24.79 -13.43 1.97
N TYR A 421 25.48 -13.40 0.83
CA TYR A 421 25.14 -12.59 -0.33
C TYR A 421 24.07 -13.24 -1.22
N SER A 422 23.30 -12.38 -1.89
CA SER A 422 22.43 -12.69 -3.03
C SER A 422 22.68 -11.60 -4.05
N SER A 423 22.87 -11.96 -5.32
CA SER A 423 22.85 -10.94 -6.38
C SER A 423 21.47 -10.31 -6.51
N ASP A 424 21.40 -9.27 -7.35
CA ASP A 424 20.15 -8.83 -7.93
C ASP A 424 19.44 -9.99 -8.64
N VAL A 425 18.11 -9.92 -8.66
CA VAL A 425 17.24 -10.97 -9.21
C VAL A 425 16.94 -10.69 -10.68
N SER A 426 16.94 -11.74 -11.52
CA SER A 426 16.49 -11.65 -12.91
C SER A 426 15.16 -12.40 -13.07
N PRO A 427 14.17 -11.85 -13.78
CA PRO A 427 12.89 -12.51 -14.01
C PRO A 427 13.04 -13.73 -14.92
N ILE A 428 12.26 -14.78 -14.68
CA ILE A 428 12.17 -15.92 -15.60
C ILE A 428 11.09 -15.71 -16.66
N THR A 429 11.28 -16.30 -17.85
CA THR A 429 10.29 -16.19 -18.92
C THR A 429 9.02 -16.98 -18.57
N ARG A 430 7.88 -16.56 -19.16
CA ARG A 430 6.60 -17.26 -18.97
C ARG A 430 6.66 -18.70 -19.49
N GLN A 431 7.41 -18.93 -20.56
CA GLN A 431 7.64 -20.26 -21.11
C GLN A 431 8.37 -21.15 -20.10
N LEU A 432 9.48 -20.66 -19.52
CA LEU A 432 10.22 -21.41 -18.50
C LEU A 432 9.34 -21.65 -17.26
N GLN A 433 8.59 -20.64 -16.82
CA GLN A 433 7.67 -20.77 -15.70
C GLN A 433 6.60 -21.85 -15.94
N ASN A 434 6.01 -21.92 -17.13
CA ASN A 434 4.98 -22.92 -17.43
C ASN A 434 5.56 -24.35 -17.46
N ILE A 435 6.82 -24.52 -17.87
CA ILE A 435 7.52 -25.81 -17.87
C ILE A 435 7.86 -26.24 -16.44
N LEU A 436 8.43 -25.33 -15.66
CA LEU A 436 8.87 -25.62 -14.29
C LEU A 436 7.72 -25.61 -13.27
N TYR A 437 6.59 -24.98 -13.59
CA TYR A 437 5.43 -24.79 -12.71
C TYR A 437 4.07 -24.96 -13.45
N PRO A 438 3.81 -26.09 -14.12
CA PRO A 438 2.58 -26.36 -14.88
C PRO A 438 1.28 -26.10 -14.12
N GLU A 439 1.25 -26.31 -12.80
CA GLU A 439 0.08 -26.05 -11.96
C GLU A 439 -0.39 -24.58 -12.00
N LEU A 440 0.53 -23.65 -12.23
CA LEU A 440 0.23 -22.22 -12.38
C LEU A 440 -0.36 -21.91 -13.76
N SER A 441 0.02 -22.69 -14.78
CA SER A 441 -0.55 -22.61 -16.13
C SER A 441 -1.96 -23.18 -16.17
N SER A 442 -2.19 -24.34 -15.54
CA SER A 442 -3.51 -24.98 -15.47
C SER A 442 -4.55 -24.09 -14.78
N LYS A 443 -4.22 -23.50 -13.63
CA LYS A 443 -5.09 -22.52 -12.95
C LYS A 443 -5.40 -21.29 -13.81
N ARG A 444 -4.42 -20.83 -14.59
CA ARG A 444 -4.63 -19.69 -15.50
C ARG A 444 -5.55 -20.06 -16.66
N LYS A 445 -5.40 -21.26 -17.22
CA LYS A 445 -6.29 -21.77 -18.28
C LYS A 445 -7.72 -22.00 -17.75
N GLU A 446 -7.85 -22.46 -16.51
CA GLU A 446 -9.13 -22.61 -15.82
C GLU A 446 -9.81 -21.24 -15.62
N ASN A 447 -9.07 -20.26 -15.10
CA ASN A 447 -9.56 -18.88 -14.99
C ASN A 447 -9.89 -18.26 -16.36
N ASN A 448 -9.12 -18.57 -17.40
CA ASN A 448 -9.39 -18.07 -18.76
C ASN A 448 -10.62 -18.74 -19.40
N LYS A 449 -10.85 -20.04 -19.16
CA LYS A 449 -12.06 -20.75 -19.59
C LYS A 449 -13.31 -20.25 -18.88
N GLN A 450 -13.21 -19.92 -17.59
CA GLN A 450 -14.28 -19.24 -16.84
C GLN A 450 -14.64 -17.87 -17.42
N ASN A 451 -13.73 -17.24 -18.17
CA ASN A 451 -13.92 -15.92 -18.76
C ASN A 451 -14.27 -15.93 -20.27
N GLN A 452 -14.39 -17.09 -20.91
CA GLN A 452 -14.66 -17.21 -22.36
C GLN A 452 -16.16 -17.28 -22.72
N GLY A 453 -17.08 -17.10 -21.77
CA GLY A 453 -18.53 -17.16 -21.98
C GLY A 453 -19.27 -15.82 -22.10
N LEU A 454 -18.56 -14.69 -22.25
CA LEU A 454 -19.18 -13.36 -22.31
C LEU A 454 -19.16 -12.78 -23.73
N ASP A 455 -19.77 -13.51 -24.66
CA ASP A 455 -20.37 -12.93 -25.85
C ASP A 455 -21.85 -12.65 -25.57
N ILE A 456 -22.30 -11.45 -25.90
CA ILE A 456 -23.64 -10.92 -25.65
C ILE A 456 -24.67 -11.73 -26.46
N LYS A 457 -25.57 -12.45 -25.77
CA LYS A 457 -26.96 -12.68 -26.18
C LYS A 457 -27.90 -12.71 -24.98
N SER A 458 -28.96 -11.91 -25.11
CA SER A 458 -30.07 -11.71 -24.16
C SER A 458 -30.90 -12.98 -23.93
N SER A 459 -31.45 -13.08 -22.71
CA SER A 459 -32.81 -13.49 -22.32
C SER A 459 -32.91 -14.59 -21.25
N ASN A 460 -33.60 -14.23 -20.16
CA ASN A 460 -34.54 -14.98 -19.30
C ASN A 460 -34.13 -16.32 -18.68
N GLY A 461 -34.33 -16.44 -17.36
CA GLY A 461 -34.44 -17.73 -16.66
C GLY A 461 -34.11 -17.67 -15.17
N ASP A 462 -35.14 -17.93 -14.36
CA ASP A 462 -35.24 -17.85 -12.90
C ASP A 462 -34.52 -18.96 -12.10
N ILE A 463 -34.64 -18.83 -10.76
CA ILE A 463 -34.65 -19.85 -9.68
C ILE A 463 -33.35 -19.91 -8.84
N ASP A 464 -33.33 -19.43 -7.58
CA ASP A 464 -33.76 -20.08 -6.30
C ASP A 464 -32.77 -21.19 -5.86
N THR A 465 -32.39 -21.45 -4.61
CA THR A 465 -32.56 -20.85 -3.28
C THR A 465 -31.59 -21.60 -2.34
N ASN A 466 -31.26 -20.96 -1.21
CA ASN A 466 -31.18 -21.54 0.14
C ASN A 466 -29.95 -22.27 0.72
N GLU A 467 -29.75 -21.86 1.99
CA GLU A 467 -29.40 -22.60 3.21
C GLU A 467 -27.95 -22.57 3.76
N ASP A 468 -27.72 -21.51 4.52
CA ASP A 468 -27.32 -21.46 5.94
C ASP A 468 -26.72 -22.73 6.60
N ALA A 469 -25.57 -22.53 7.26
CA ALA A 469 -25.29 -23.14 8.57
C ALA A 469 -24.21 -22.36 9.35
N SER A 470 -24.63 -21.81 10.48
CA SER A 470 -23.83 -21.13 11.50
C SER A 470 -22.87 -22.05 12.28
N ILE A 471 -21.82 -21.50 12.92
CA ILE A 471 -21.50 -21.63 14.38
C ILE A 471 -20.22 -20.85 14.76
N LYS A 472 -20.44 -19.73 15.46
CA LYS A 472 -19.85 -19.21 16.72
C LYS A 472 -18.32 -19.17 16.97
N SER A 473 -17.78 -17.97 16.76
CA SER A 473 -17.03 -17.05 17.67
C SER A 473 -16.11 -17.54 18.81
N PHE A 474 -14.99 -16.81 18.92
CA PHE A 474 -14.17 -16.57 20.13
C PHE A 474 -14.42 -15.12 20.65
N PRO A 475 -14.07 -14.80 21.93
CA PRO A 475 -14.69 -13.75 22.72
C PRO A 475 -14.34 -12.30 22.33
N SER A 476 -15.32 -11.45 22.65
CA SER A 476 -15.49 -10.03 22.38
C SER A 476 -14.70 -9.08 23.29
N ILE A 477 -14.36 -7.91 22.75
CA ILE A 477 -14.38 -6.65 23.51
C ILE A 477 -15.74 -6.01 23.19
N SER A 478 -16.67 -6.14 24.14
CA SER A 478 -18.00 -5.50 24.12
C SER A 478 -17.85 -4.02 24.51
N LEU A 479 -18.75 -3.09 24.21
CA LEU A 479 -19.87 -2.88 23.27
C LEU A 479 -20.23 -1.40 23.58
N LYS A 480 -20.75 -0.59 22.66
CA LYS A 480 -22.16 -0.64 22.26
C LYS A 480 -22.32 0.08 20.91
N LEU A 481 -23.15 -0.54 20.07
CA LEU A 481 -23.67 -0.09 18.77
C LEU A 481 -22.70 -0.11 17.58
N GLN A 482 -22.33 -1.32 17.14
CA GLN A 482 -22.02 -1.57 15.73
C GLN A 482 -22.84 -2.76 15.24
N ILE A 483 -23.78 -2.49 14.34
CA ILE A 483 -24.46 -3.50 13.52
C ILE A 483 -23.39 -4.10 12.61
N SER A 484 -23.32 -5.43 12.50
CA SER A 484 -22.36 -6.07 11.59
C SER A 484 -22.73 -5.76 10.12
N MET A 485 -21.73 -5.70 9.22
CA MET A 485 -21.97 -5.45 7.79
C MET A 485 -22.96 -6.48 7.20
N GLN A 486 -22.99 -7.70 7.72
CA GLN A 486 -23.91 -8.76 7.32
C GLN A 486 -25.35 -8.51 7.83
N GLU A 487 -25.54 -8.06 9.08
CA GLU A 487 -26.85 -7.63 9.59
C GLU A 487 -27.36 -6.38 8.89
N TRP A 488 -26.47 -5.46 8.52
CA TRP A 488 -26.80 -4.25 7.75
C TRP A 488 -27.16 -4.56 6.29
N LEU A 489 -26.58 -5.60 5.69
CA LEU A 489 -26.99 -6.11 4.38
C LEU A 489 -28.37 -6.79 4.47
N LYS A 490 -28.63 -7.60 5.51
CA LYS A 490 -29.93 -8.23 5.75
C LYS A 490 -31.05 -7.22 6.04
N SER A 491 -30.77 -6.11 6.76
CA SER A 491 -31.79 -5.08 7.01
C SER A 491 -32.24 -4.33 5.74
N LEU A 492 -31.40 -4.33 4.70
CA LEU A 492 -31.72 -3.71 3.41
C LEU A 492 -32.58 -4.62 2.51
N GLU A 493 -32.62 -5.92 2.78
CA GLU A 493 -33.49 -6.89 2.09
C GLU A 493 -34.92 -6.88 2.67
N GLY A 494 -35.11 -6.34 3.88
CA GLY A 494 -36.39 -6.37 4.62
C GLY A 494 -37.32 -5.15 4.45
N ALA A 495 -37.01 -4.18 3.58
CA ALA A 495 -37.89 -3.03 3.33
C ALA A 495 -38.81 -3.26 2.13
N VAL A 496 -39.57 -4.35 2.15
CA VAL A 496 -40.73 -4.54 1.27
C VAL A 496 -41.96 -4.76 2.15
N CYS A 497 -42.76 -3.70 2.22
CA CYS A 497 -44.19 -3.67 2.49
C CYS A 497 -44.72 -4.54 3.66
N LYS A 498 -44.94 -3.91 4.81
CA LYS A 498 -46.12 -4.22 5.62
C LYS A 498 -46.75 -2.93 6.15
N ASP A 499 -48.06 -2.88 5.89
CA ASP A 499 -49.11 -2.07 6.49
C ASP A 499 -49.49 -0.73 5.83
N CYS A 500 -50.66 -0.81 5.19
CA CYS A 500 -51.59 0.21 4.64
C CYS A 500 -51.32 0.79 3.25
#